data_AF-A0A830E424-F1
#
_entry.id   AF-A0A830E424-F1
#
_cell.length_a   1.000
_cell.length_b   1.000
_cell.length_c   1.000
_cell.angle_alpha   90.00
_cell.angle_beta   90.00
_cell.angle_gamma   90.00
#
_symmetry.space_group_name_H-M   'P 1'
#
loop_
_entity.id
_entity.type
_entity.pdbx_description
1 polymer ?
#
loop_
_entity_poly.entity_id
_entity_poly.type
_entity_poly.pdbx_seq_one_letter_code
_entity_poly.pdbx_strand_id
1 'polypeptide(L)'
;MQSSAVLPVLFEVLPRVARIAAYIAVGVFAANLVVAFGLVERIAGLSRYLTSPANLPDEVGTAIVTTAASTTAGYGMLAEFRESGVLDDRATLVAVTINTFFGFVQHIFTFYWPVLIPILGREVGFMYVGARAAIALAITATGVVAGAVLLSDRNTTPVAVAETDGSGGAVDAAAADGAGGGDAADSSDAADTDDTLRETVEDAARSTWDKLRRIVPRLAVVYVAVTLLLRTTDLESFAALASPLTNLVGLPGAAVPVVVAFAFDTTTGAATIAPAVGETFTPKQAVATMLIGGIISFAVSTFKRSIPFQYGIWGPEFGSKVIAVNTGLKIVFIGVAVALLVA
;
A
#
# COMPACT_ATOMS: atom_id res chain seq x y z
N MET A 1 14.63 39.51 1.82
CA MET A 1 13.81 39.35 3.06
C MET A 1 13.20 37.95 3.24
N GLN A 2 13.32 37.00 2.30
CA GLN A 2 12.81 35.63 2.49
C GLN A 2 13.75 34.69 3.28
N SER A 3 15.08 34.90 3.23
CA SER A 3 16.06 34.03 3.90
C SER A 3 15.94 34.01 5.44
N SER A 4 15.38 35.06 6.03
CA SER A 4 15.18 35.21 7.48
C SER A 4 14.09 34.31 8.04
N ALA A 5 13.15 33.84 7.22
CA ALA A 5 12.05 32.97 7.64
C ALA A 5 12.36 31.48 7.50
N VAL A 6 13.25 31.12 6.56
CA VAL A 6 13.56 29.72 6.21
C VAL A 6 14.51 29.07 7.22
N LEU A 7 15.50 29.82 7.71
CA LEU A 7 16.50 29.35 8.66
C LEU A 7 15.89 28.88 10.01
N PRO A 8 14.98 29.63 10.64
CA PRO A 8 14.29 29.20 11.85
C PRO A 8 13.43 27.95 11.64
N VAL A 9 12.75 27.85 10.49
CA VAL A 9 11.95 26.68 10.14
C VAL A 9 12.83 25.45 9.97
N LEU A 10 13.98 25.58 9.29
CA LEU A 10 14.94 24.48 9.15
C LEU A 10 15.40 23.94 10.52
N PHE A 11 15.73 24.81 11.48
CA PHE A 11 16.12 24.39 12.83
C PHE A 11 15.00 23.69 13.61
N GLU A 12 13.74 24.07 13.40
CA GLU A 12 12.58 23.39 14.00
C GLU A 12 12.31 22.03 13.35
N VAL A 13 12.47 21.95 12.02
CA VAL A 13 12.16 20.77 11.22
C VAL A 13 13.21 19.68 11.38
N LEU A 14 14.50 20.04 11.44
CA LEU A 14 15.62 19.10 11.46
C LEU A 14 15.51 18.01 12.55
N PRO A 15 15.27 18.32 13.84
CA PRO A 15 15.17 17.28 14.88
C PRO A 15 13.95 16.37 14.68
N ARG A 16 12.85 16.89 14.10
CA ARG A 16 11.66 16.09 13.78
C ARG A 16 11.92 15.12 12.65
N VAL A 17 12.54 15.61 11.56
CA VAL A 17 12.94 14.78 10.43
C VAL A 17 13.95 13.72 10.87
N ALA A 18 14.92 14.06 11.72
CA ALA A 18 15.88 13.10 12.25
C ALA A 18 15.22 12.00 13.09
N ARG A 19 14.26 12.36 13.95
CA ARG A 19 13.50 11.39 14.74
C ARG A 19 12.64 10.47 13.87
N ILE A 20 11.94 11.02 12.88
CA ILE A 20 11.16 10.25 11.91
C ILE A 20 12.08 9.33 11.10
N ALA A 21 13.25 9.81 10.68
CA ALA A 21 14.23 9.01 9.96
C ALA A 21 14.74 7.83 10.79
N ALA A 22 15.03 8.03 12.08
CA ALA A 22 15.42 6.94 12.98
C ALA A 22 14.31 5.89 13.13
N TYR A 23 13.07 6.32 13.28
CA TYR A 23 11.90 5.44 13.36
C TYR A 23 11.65 4.67 12.06
N ILE A 24 11.79 5.33 10.90
CA ILE A 24 11.74 4.69 9.59
C ILE A 24 12.89 3.67 9.45
N ALA A 25 14.09 3.99 9.93
CA ALA A 25 15.24 3.09 9.86
C ALA A 25 14.94 1.76 10.57
N VAL A 26 14.43 1.84 11.81
CA VAL A 26 14.06 0.65 12.60
C VAL A 26 12.93 -0.12 11.93
N GLY A 27 11.88 0.59 11.48
CA GLY A 27 10.73 -0.03 10.84
C GLY A 27 11.08 -0.74 9.53
N VAL A 28 11.86 -0.09 8.67
CA VAL A 28 12.31 -0.64 7.38
C VAL A 28 13.24 -1.83 7.59
N PHE A 29 14.16 -1.75 8.55
CA PHE A 29 15.06 -2.85 8.89
C PHE A 29 14.29 -4.09 9.35
N ALA A 30 13.35 -3.91 10.29
CA ALA A 30 12.48 -4.99 10.76
C ALA A 30 11.62 -5.59 9.62
N ALA A 31 11.09 -4.74 8.74
CA ALA A 31 10.31 -5.21 7.60
C ALA A 31 11.15 -6.02 6.60
N ASN A 32 12.37 -5.57 6.30
CA ASN A 32 13.27 -6.29 5.41
C ASN A 32 13.65 -7.67 5.99
N LEU A 33 13.86 -7.77 7.31
CA LEU A 33 14.06 -9.05 8.00
C LEU A 33 12.84 -9.98 7.85
N VAL A 34 11.63 -9.48 8.10
CA VAL A 34 10.39 -10.28 7.98
C VAL A 34 10.21 -10.82 6.55
N VAL A 35 10.54 -10.02 5.54
CA VAL A 35 10.50 -10.44 4.13
C VAL A 35 11.57 -11.50 3.86
N ALA A 36 12.80 -11.32 4.35
CA ALA A 36 13.88 -12.28 4.17
C ALA A 36 13.58 -13.66 4.81
N PHE A 37 12.80 -13.70 5.89
CA PHE A 37 12.35 -14.95 6.52
C PHE A 37 11.14 -15.61 5.84
N GLY A 38 10.71 -15.15 4.67
CA GLY A 38 9.73 -15.84 3.84
C GLY A 38 8.27 -15.75 4.32
N LEU A 39 7.92 -14.71 5.09
CA LEU A 39 6.54 -14.54 5.58
C LEU A 39 5.55 -14.25 4.44
N VAL A 40 6.03 -13.72 3.31
CA VAL A 40 5.21 -13.38 2.14
C VAL A 40 4.73 -14.65 1.44
N GLU A 41 5.59 -15.67 1.32
CA GLU A 41 5.30 -16.97 0.72
C GLU A 41 4.29 -17.77 1.57
N ARG A 42 4.24 -17.54 2.88
CA ARG A 42 3.28 -18.20 3.79
C ARG A 42 1.84 -17.73 3.62
N ILE A 43 1.64 -16.50 3.12
CA ILE A 43 0.32 -15.91 2.86
C ILE A 43 -0.24 -16.41 1.51
N ALA A 44 0.62 -16.93 0.63
CA ALA A 44 0.24 -17.44 -0.68
C ALA A 44 -0.71 -18.66 -0.65
N GLY A 45 -0.78 -19.39 0.48
CA GLY A 45 -1.69 -20.52 0.66
C GLY A 45 -3.18 -20.17 0.78
N LEU A 46 -3.55 -18.88 0.83
CA LEU A 46 -4.95 -18.45 1.02
C LEU A 46 -5.75 -18.31 -0.30
N SER A 47 -5.15 -18.60 -1.47
CA SER A 47 -5.78 -18.42 -2.81
C SER A 47 -7.12 -19.14 -2.95
N ARG A 48 -7.19 -20.39 -2.48
CA ARG A 48 -8.34 -21.28 -2.72
C ARG A 48 -9.63 -20.84 -2.02
N TYR A 49 -9.54 -20.02 -0.97
CA TYR A 49 -10.71 -19.64 -0.18
C TYR A 49 -11.50 -18.45 -0.79
N LEU A 50 -10.99 -17.80 -1.83
CA LEU A 50 -11.58 -16.55 -2.34
C LEU A 50 -12.12 -16.63 -3.77
N THR A 51 -11.63 -17.56 -4.60
CA THR A 51 -12.10 -17.70 -5.99
C THR A 51 -13.34 -18.55 -6.12
N SER A 52 -13.39 -19.67 -5.41
CA SER A 52 -14.53 -20.61 -5.48
C SER A 52 -15.88 -19.95 -5.13
N PRO A 53 -16.01 -19.12 -4.06
CA PRO A 53 -17.27 -18.44 -3.76
C PRO A 53 -17.66 -17.37 -4.78
N ALA A 54 -16.72 -16.90 -5.62
CA ALA A 54 -16.93 -15.84 -6.59
C ALA A 54 -17.32 -16.34 -8.00
N ASN A 55 -17.52 -17.66 -8.18
CA ASN A 55 -17.69 -18.31 -9.49
C ASN A 55 -16.54 -17.97 -10.46
N LEU A 56 -15.32 -17.80 -9.94
CA LEU A 56 -14.11 -17.62 -10.74
C LEU A 56 -13.34 -18.94 -10.84
N PRO A 57 -12.65 -19.21 -11.97
CA PRO A 57 -11.79 -20.38 -12.10
C PRO A 57 -10.69 -20.39 -11.03
N ASP A 58 -10.29 -21.58 -10.58
CA ASP A 58 -9.28 -21.74 -9.53
C ASP A 58 -7.92 -21.16 -9.96
N GLU A 59 -7.64 -21.15 -11.26
CA GLU A 59 -6.43 -20.58 -11.87
C GLU A 59 -6.30 -19.08 -11.58
N VAL A 60 -7.43 -18.35 -11.50
CA VAL A 60 -7.44 -16.91 -11.16
C VAL A 60 -6.93 -16.67 -9.73
N GLY A 61 -7.05 -17.67 -8.86
CA GLY A 61 -6.58 -17.59 -7.47
C GLY A 61 -5.07 -17.43 -7.39
N THR A 62 -4.35 -18.01 -8.35
CA THR A 62 -2.90 -17.84 -8.46
C THR A 62 -2.54 -16.40 -8.81
N ALA A 63 -3.20 -15.76 -9.77
CA ALA A 63 -2.96 -14.37 -10.15
C ALA A 63 -3.26 -13.38 -9.01
N ILE A 64 -4.33 -13.64 -8.24
CA ILE A 64 -4.69 -12.84 -7.05
C ILE A 64 -3.59 -12.94 -5.99
N VAL A 65 -3.09 -14.13 -5.70
CA VAL A 65 -1.99 -14.32 -4.74
C VAL A 65 -0.68 -13.75 -5.25
N THR A 66 -0.36 -13.93 -6.53
CA THR A 66 0.81 -13.34 -7.17
C THR A 66 0.80 -11.81 -7.01
N THR A 67 -0.37 -11.17 -6.97
CA THR A 67 -0.46 -9.71 -6.71
C THR A 67 0.07 -9.31 -5.34
N ALA A 68 -0.11 -10.14 -4.31
CA ALA A 68 0.42 -9.86 -2.98
C ALA A 68 1.94 -9.83 -2.93
N ALA A 69 2.59 -10.64 -3.78
CA ALA A 69 4.04 -10.63 -3.96
C ALA A 69 4.49 -9.53 -4.94
N SER A 70 3.81 -9.43 -6.08
CA SER A 70 4.09 -8.50 -7.17
C SER A 70 2.79 -8.09 -7.87
N THR A 71 2.34 -6.86 -7.59
CA THR A 71 1.13 -6.31 -8.20
C THR A 71 1.19 -6.31 -9.73
N THR A 72 2.36 -6.02 -10.32
CA THR A 72 2.52 -6.02 -11.78
C THR A 72 2.39 -7.43 -12.36
N ALA A 73 3.01 -8.43 -11.73
CA ALA A 73 2.95 -9.82 -12.21
C ALA A 73 1.53 -10.38 -12.10
N GLY A 74 0.85 -10.15 -10.98
CA GLY A 74 -0.53 -10.61 -10.79
C GLY A 74 -1.52 -9.95 -11.76
N TYR A 75 -1.39 -8.64 -12.00
CA TYR A 75 -2.22 -7.97 -13.02
C TYR A 75 -1.88 -8.42 -14.45
N GLY A 76 -0.62 -8.74 -14.74
CA GLY A 76 -0.20 -9.32 -16.03
C GLY A 76 -0.85 -10.69 -16.28
N MET A 77 -0.87 -11.56 -15.28
CA MET A 77 -1.57 -12.86 -15.37
C MET A 77 -3.09 -12.68 -15.57
N LEU A 78 -3.73 -11.73 -14.88
CA LEU A 78 -5.15 -11.43 -15.10
C LEU A 78 -5.43 -10.88 -16.50
N ALA A 79 -4.50 -10.09 -17.06
CA ALA A 79 -4.59 -9.61 -18.43
C ALA A 79 -4.46 -10.76 -19.43
N GLU A 80 -3.52 -11.69 -19.21
CA GLU A 80 -3.35 -12.88 -20.04
C GLU A 80 -4.59 -13.79 -20.00
N PHE A 81 -5.21 -13.99 -18.84
CA PHE A 81 -6.48 -14.72 -18.73
C PHE A 81 -7.62 -14.02 -19.50
N ARG A 82 -7.63 -12.70 -19.55
CA ARG A 82 -8.60 -11.95 -20.35
C ARG A 82 -8.33 -12.07 -21.85
N GLU A 83 -7.08 -11.92 -22.27
CA GLU A 83 -6.66 -12.01 -23.67
C GLU A 83 -6.86 -13.40 -24.26
N SER A 84 -6.63 -14.44 -23.47
CA SER A 84 -6.85 -15.85 -23.84
C SER A 84 -8.32 -16.27 -23.80
N GLY A 85 -9.24 -15.40 -23.37
CA GLY A 85 -10.67 -15.68 -23.28
C GLY A 85 -11.07 -16.60 -22.11
N VAL A 86 -10.15 -16.84 -21.17
CA VAL A 86 -10.45 -17.52 -19.90
C VAL A 86 -11.38 -16.65 -19.05
N LEU A 87 -11.16 -15.33 -19.05
CA LEU A 87 -12.03 -14.34 -18.39
C LEU A 87 -12.62 -13.37 -19.39
N ASP A 88 -13.93 -13.16 -19.33
CA ASP A 88 -14.54 -12.02 -20.01
C ASP A 88 -14.31 -10.71 -19.22
N ASP A 89 -14.76 -9.58 -19.77
CA ASP A 89 -14.64 -8.27 -19.13
C ASP A 89 -15.27 -8.21 -17.72
N ARG A 90 -16.39 -8.92 -17.50
CA ARG A 90 -17.09 -8.92 -16.21
C ARG A 90 -16.31 -9.72 -15.18
N ALA A 91 -15.90 -10.93 -15.54
CA ALA A 91 -15.10 -11.80 -14.69
C ALA A 91 -13.76 -11.16 -14.34
N THR A 92 -13.13 -10.49 -15.32
CA THR A 92 -11.89 -9.74 -15.09
C THR A 92 -12.09 -8.60 -14.08
N LEU A 93 -13.18 -7.83 -14.20
CA LEU A 93 -13.46 -6.71 -13.29
C LEU A 93 -13.73 -7.21 -11.86
N VAL A 94 -14.43 -8.34 -11.71
CA VAL A 94 -14.61 -9.03 -10.42
C VAL A 94 -13.26 -9.46 -9.84
N ALA A 95 -12.42 -10.12 -10.63
CA ALA A 95 -11.09 -10.57 -10.21
C ALA A 95 -10.20 -9.41 -9.75
N VAL A 96 -10.17 -8.30 -10.51
CA VAL A 96 -9.44 -7.07 -10.14
C VAL A 96 -9.98 -6.45 -8.85
N THR A 97 -11.30 -6.51 -8.63
CA THR A 97 -11.91 -6.01 -7.39
C THR A 97 -11.50 -6.84 -6.18
N ILE A 98 -11.56 -8.17 -6.30
CA ILE A 98 -11.10 -9.14 -5.27
C ILE A 98 -9.63 -8.89 -4.93
N ASN A 99 -8.83 -8.51 -5.91
CA ASN A 99 -7.40 -8.26 -5.77
C ASN A 99 -7.02 -7.06 -4.86
N THR A 100 -7.98 -6.22 -4.48
CA THR A 100 -7.72 -4.99 -3.71
C THR A 100 -7.02 -5.25 -2.38
N PHE A 101 -7.45 -6.25 -1.62
CA PHE A 101 -6.81 -6.62 -0.35
C PHE A 101 -5.37 -7.13 -0.56
N PHE A 102 -5.15 -8.00 -1.53
CA PHE A 102 -3.83 -8.57 -1.78
C PHE A 102 -2.82 -7.53 -2.25
N GLY A 103 -3.24 -6.61 -3.12
CA GLY A 103 -2.42 -5.44 -3.47
C GLY A 103 -2.10 -4.54 -2.27
N PHE A 104 -2.95 -4.50 -1.24
CA PHE A 104 -2.66 -3.78 0.00
C PHE A 104 -1.64 -4.49 0.90
N VAL A 105 -1.61 -5.82 0.92
CA VAL A 105 -0.70 -6.61 1.79
C VAL A 105 0.77 -6.21 1.58
N GLN A 106 1.23 -6.09 0.33
CA GLN A 106 2.61 -5.66 0.03
C GLN A 106 2.91 -4.29 0.65
N HIS A 107 1.94 -3.36 0.60
CA HIS A 107 2.09 -2.04 1.18
C HIS A 107 2.18 -2.06 2.70
N ILE A 108 1.59 -3.05 3.37
CA ILE A 108 1.74 -3.20 4.83
C ILE A 108 3.22 -3.31 5.17
N PHE A 109 3.93 -4.23 4.52
CA PHE A 109 5.33 -4.49 4.81
C PHE A 109 6.29 -3.47 4.20
N THR A 110 5.96 -2.89 3.05
CA THR A 110 6.86 -1.94 2.37
C THR A 110 6.71 -0.49 2.82
N PHE A 111 5.55 -0.11 3.38
CA PHE A 111 5.23 1.28 3.70
C PHE A 111 4.54 1.45 5.05
N TYR A 112 3.43 0.76 5.32
CA TYR A 112 2.64 1.09 6.52
C TYR A 112 3.36 0.71 7.82
N TRP A 113 3.80 -0.54 7.92
CA TRP A 113 4.57 -1.03 9.05
C TRP A 113 5.89 -0.27 9.23
N PRO A 114 6.74 -0.12 8.19
CA PRO A 114 8.05 0.50 8.38
C PRO A 114 8.04 2.03 8.48
N VAL A 115 7.02 2.72 7.96
CA VAL A 115 7.00 4.19 7.87
C VAL A 115 5.85 4.81 8.65
N LEU A 116 4.61 4.38 8.40
CA LEU A 116 3.43 5.03 8.99
C LEU A 116 3.25 4.73 10.48
N ILE A 117 3.39 3.47 10.90
CA ILE A 117 3.25 3.11 12.32
C ILE A 117 4.30 3.85 13.16
N PRO A 118 5.58 3.93 12.78
CA PRO A 118 6.56 4.66 13.56
C PRO A 118 6.34 6.18 13.59
N ILE A 119 5.80 6.78 12.52
CA ILE A 119 5.45 8.21 12.50
C ILE A 119 4.27 8.52 13.43
N LEU A 120 3.23 7.68 13.40
CA LEU A 120 1.96 7.93 14.11
C LEU A 120 1.95 7.41 15.55
N GLY A 121 2.93 6.58 15.91
CA GLY A 121 2.90 5.82 17.15
C GLY A 121 2.01 4.58 17.06
N ARG A 122 2.10 3.73 18.10
CA ARG A 122 1.47 2.39 18.09
C ARG A 122 -0.04 2.46 17.95
N GLU A 123 -0.71 3.25 18.78
CA GLU A 123 -2.18 3.29 18.82
C GLU A 123 -2.78 3.79 17.50
N VAL A 124 -2.43 5.00 17.07
CA VAL A 124 -2.95 5.57 15.81
C VAL A 124 -2.43 4.82 14.60
N GLY A 125 -1.17 4.39 14.61
CA GLY A 125 -0.58 3.60 13.55
C GLY A 125 -1.34 2.30 13.28
N PHE A 126 -1.54 1.48 14.31
CA PHE A 126 -2.30 0.22 14.15
C PHE A 126 -3.77 0.47 13.81
N MET A 127 -4.41 1.48 14.41
CA MET A 127 -5.80 1.81 14.09
C MET A 127 -5.96 2.25 12.63
N TYR A 128 -5.05 3.07 12.11
CA TYR A 128 -5.06 3.49 10.70
C TYR A 128 -4.80 2.34 9.74
N VAL A 129 -3.79 1.50 10.02
CA VAL A 129 -3.49 0.33 9.19
C VAL A 129 -4.63 -0.68 9.22
N GLY A 130 -5.20 -0.93 10.40
CA GLY A 130 -6.36 -1.79 10.58
C GLY A 130 -7.59 -1.28 9.83
N ALA A 131 -7.88 0.03 9.89
CA ALA A 131 -8.97 0.64 9.12
C ALA A 131 -8.75 0.48 7.60
N ARG A 132 -7.53 0.72 7.11
CA ARG A 132 -7.17 0.52 5.69
C ARG A 132 -7.29 -0.94 5.26
N ALA A 133 -6.87 -1.88 6.11
CA ALA A 133 -7.00 -3.31 5.87
C ALA A 133 -8.48 -3.72 5.83
N ALA A 134 -9.30 -3.26 6.79
CA ALA A 134 -10.73 -3.53 6.83
C ALA A 134 -11.48 -2.99 5.60
N ILE A 135 -11.14 -1.77 5.15
CA ILE A 135 -11.66 -1.20 3.91
C ILE A 135 -11.29 -2.09 2.71
N ALA A 136 -10.01 -2.50 2.60
CA ALA A 136 -9.57 -3.33 1.50
C ALA A 136 -10.25 -4.72 1.50
N LEU A 137 -10.43 -5.33 2.68
CA LEU A 137 -11.20 -6.56 2.85
C LEU A 137 -12.67 -6.40 2.46
N ALA A 138 -13.31 -5.29 2.83
CA ALA A 138 -14.70 -5.03 2.47
C ALA A 138 -14.89 -4.87 0.95
N ILE A 139 -13.93 -4.23 0.27
CA ILE A 139 -13.88 -4.15 -1.20
C ILE A 139 -13.73 -5.55 -1.80
N THR A 140 -12.79 -6.35 -1.29
CA THR A 140 -12.59 -7.73 -1.75
C THR A 140 -13.84 -8.58 -1.55
N ALA A 141 -14.49 -8.49 -0.39
CA ALA A 141 -15.74 -9.19 -0.10
C ALA A 141 -16.87 -8.76 -1.04
N THR A 142 -16.95 -7.46 -1.37
CA THR A 142 -17.88 -6.95 -2.38
C THR A 142 -17.61 -7.57 -3.75
N GLY A 143 -16.34 -7.71 -4.14
CA GLY A 143 -15.93 -8.43 -5.34
C GLY A 143 -16.38 -9.88 -5.34
N VAL A 144 -16.16 -10.61 -4.25
CA VAL A 144 -16.59 -12.01 -4.11
C VAL A 144 -18.11 -12.16 -4.24
N VAL A 145 -18.88 -11.34 -3.52
CA VAL A 145 -20.35 -11.35 -3.59
C VAL A 145 -20.84 -10.96 -4.98
N ALA A 146 -20.22 -9.96 -5.61
CA ALA A 146 -20.54 -9.57 -6.97
C ALA A 146 -20.25 -10.71 -7.96
N GLY A 147 -19.14 -11.43 -7.79
CA GLY A 147 -18.82 -12.63 -8.56
C GLY A 147 -19.90 -13.70 -8.43
N ALA A 148 -20.28 -14.03 -7.20
CA ALA A 148 -21.30 -15.04 -6.91
C ALA A 148 -22.66 -14.74 -7.58
N VAL A 149 -23.03 -13.45 -7.66
CA VAL A 149 -24.34 -13.01 -8.17
C VAL A 149 -24.32 -12.72 -9.67
N LEU A 150 -23.21 -12.19 -10.21
CA LEU A 150 -23.14 -11.67 -11.58
C LEU A 150 -22.45 -12.62 -12.55
N LEU A 151 -21.64 -13.56 -12.07
CA LEU A 151 -20.92 -14.51 -12.90
C LEU A 151 -21.63 -15.86 -12.93
N SER A 152 -21.56 -16.49 -14.10
CA SER A 152 -21.97 -17.87 -14.35
C SER A 152 -20.94 -18.52 -15.27
N ASP A 153 -21.08 -19.82 -15.56
CA ASP A 153 -20.15 -20.57 -16.44
C ASP A 153 -19.95 -19.96 -17.84
N ARG A 154 -20.80 -19.00 -18.24
CA ARG A 154 -20.67 -18.25 -19.50
C ARG A 154 -19.60 -17.15 -19.47
N ASN A 155 -19.20 -16.71 -18.28
CA ASN A 155 -18.24 -15.63 -18.09
C ASN A 155 -16.81 -16.15 -17.99
N THR A 156 -16.64 -17.48 -17.91
CA THR A 156 -15.37 -18.14 -17.63
C THR A 156 -15.25 -19.40 -18.47
N THR A 157 -14.17 -19.54 -19.23
CA THR A 157 -13.91 -20.80 -19.94
C THR A 157 -13.06 -21.70 -19.04
N PRO A 158 -13.49 -22.94 -18.71
CA PRO A 158 -12.62 -23.87 -18.01
C PRO A 158 -11.33 -24.06 -18.80
N VAL A 159 -10.19 -23.76 -18.18
CA VAL A 159 -8.91 -24.09 -18.77
C VAL A 159 -8.84 -25.61 -18.78
N ALA A 160 -8.75 -26.22 -19.97
CA ALA A 160 -8.36 -27.62 -20.05
C ALA A 160 -6.95 -27.67 -19.44
N VAL A 161 -6.86 -28.18 -18.21
CA VAL A 161 -5.59 -28.42 -17.54
C VAL A 161 -4.83 -29.34 -18.47
N ALA A 162 -3.85 -28.79 -19.20
CA ALA A 162 -2.80 -29.64 -19.72
C ALA A 162 -2.19 -30.28 -18.48
N GLU A 163 -2.39 -31.59 -18.32
CA GLU A 163 -1.64 -32.39 -17.36
C GLU A 163 -0.16 -32.18 -17.69
N THR A 164 0.45 -31.14 -17.10
CA THR A 164 1.89 -31.13 -16.92
C THR A 164 2.15 -32.16 -15.85
N ASP A 165 2.45 -33.37 -16.29
CA ASP A 165 3.06 -34.43 -15.51
C ASP A 165 4.08 -33.83 -14.54
N GLY A 166 4.01 -34.29 -13.30
CA GLY A 166 4.73 -33.73 -12.16
C GLY A 166 6.23 -33.59 -12.38
N SER A 167 6.63 -32.43 -12.88
CA SER A 167 7.96 -31.85 -12.68
C SER A 167 7.74 -30.41 -12.23
N GLY A 168 7.95 -30.18 -10.92
CA GLY A 168 7.99 -28.85 -10.36
C GLY A 168 9.14 -28.09 -10.98
N GLY A 169 8.86 -27.36 -12.05
CA GLY A 169 9.73 -26.33 -12.59
C GLY A 169 9.69 -25.14 -11.65
N ALA A 170 10.60 -25.12 -10.69
CA ALA A 170 11.02 -23.89 -10.06
C ALA A 170 11.36 -22.90 -11.19
N VAL A 171 10.74 -21.72 -11.16
CA VAL A 171 11.06 -20.67 -12.11
C VAL A 171 12.44 -20.16 -11.72
N ASP A 172 13.45 -20.59 -12.49
CA ASP A 172 14.82 -20.12 -12.40
C ASP A 172 14.84 -18.59 -12.59
N ALA A 173 14.93 -17.89 -11.46
CA ALA A 173 15.50 -16.56 -11.42
C ALA A 173 17.03 -16.72 -11.39
N ALA A 174 17.63 -16.90 -12.56
CA ALA A 174 19.09 -16.88 -12.69
C ALA A 174 19.51 -16.12 -13.94
N ALA A 175 20.18 -14.99 -13.72
CA ALA A 175 21.31 -14.55 -14.54
C ALA A 175 22.17 -13.57 -13.73
N ALA A 176 23.21 -14.10 -13.07
CA ALA A 176 24.53 -13.46 -13.00
C ALA A 176 25.57 -14.53 -12.65
N ASP A 177 26.37 -14.90 -13.65
CA ASP A 177 27.48 -15.86 -13.64
C ASP A 177 28.58 -15.56 -12.61
N GLY A 178 29.25 -16.62 -12.14
CA GLY A 178 30.48 -16.52 -11.34
C GLY A 178 31.11 -17.84 -10.87
N ALA A 179 31.52 -18.68 -11.82
CA ALA A 179 32.43 -19.85 -11.79
C ALA A 179 33.22 -20.28 -10.52
N GLY A 180 33.29 -21.62 -10.35
CA GLY A 180 34.35 -22.41 -9.70
C GLY A 180 33.93 -23.03 -8.36
N GLY A 181 33.88 -24.34 -8.09
CA GLY A 181 34.56 -25.50 -8.63
C GLY A 181 35.28 -26.23 -7.47
N GLY A 182 34.85 -27.44 -7.10
CA GLY A 182 35.62 -28.35 -6.22
C GLY A 182 34.82 -29.06 -5.12
N ASP A 183 34.78 -30.39 -5.21
CA ASP A 183 34.21 -31.35 -4.25
C ASP A 183 34.82 -31.28 -2.83
N ALA A 184 34.01 -31.61 -1.80
CA ALA A 184 34.20 -32.73 -0.88
C ALA A 184 33.58 -32.51 0.53
N ALA A 185 32.73 -33.46 0.89
CA ALA A 185 32.24 -33.93 2.19
C ALA A 185 32.63 -33.24 3.54
N ASP A 186 31.57 -33.14 4.35
CA ASP A 186 31.43 -33.29 5.80
C ASP A 186 31.93 -32.20 6.77
N SER A 187 30.99 -31.82 7.66
CA SER A 187 31.11 -31.15 8.98
C SER A 187 31.17 -29.61 9.05
N SER A 188 30.04 -28.90 8.82
CA SER A 188 29.94 -27.46 9.19
C SER A 188 28.52 -26.87 9.42
N ASP A 189 27.51 -27.62 9.87
CA ASP A 189 26.12 -27.11 10.01
C ASP A 189 25.92 -25.86 10.90
N ALA A 190 26.88 -25.51 11.77
CA ALA A 190 26.79 -24.31 12.62
C ALA A 190 27.39 -23.04 11.97
N ALA A 191 28.33 -23.16 11.04
CA ALA A 191 28.99 -22.01 10.41
C ALA A 191 28.18 -21.47 9.23
N ASP A 192 27.53 -22.36 8.48
CA ASP A 192 26.70 -22.00 7.32
C ASP A 192 25.41 -21.24 7.73
N THR A 193 24.90 -21.50 8.93
CA THR A 193 23.74 -20.78 9.48
C THR A 193 24.10 -19.36 9.95
N ASP A 194 25.29 -19.17 10.51
CA ASP A 194 25.74 -17.84 10.98
C ASP A 194 26.11 -16.91 9.81
N ASP A 195 26.69 -17.45 8.74
CA ASP A 195 27.02 -16.66 7.54
C ASP A 195 25.76 -16.27 6.75
N THR A 196 24.76 -17.15 6.63
CA THR A 196 23.45 -16.81 6.02
C THR A 196 22.67 -15.77 6.83
N LEU A 197 22.71 -15.83 8.17
CA LEU A 197 22.09 -14.82 9.02
C LEU A 197 22.79 -13.46 8.93
N ARG A 198 24.13 -13.44 8.87
CA ARG A 198 24.90 -12.20 8.70
C ARG A 198 24.65 -11.56 7.35
N GLU A 199 24.68 -12.34 6.28
CA GLU A 199 24.39 -11.87 4.92
C GLU A 199 22.98 -11.27 4.83
N THR A 200 21.99 -11.96 5.41
CA THR A 200 20.61 -11.47 5.49
C THR A 200 20.50 -10.14 6.24
N VAL A 201 21.22 -9.98 7.36
CA VAL A 201 21.23 -8.75 8.15
C VAL A 201 21.94 -7.62 7.41
N GLU A 202 23.06 -7.89 6.74
CA GLU A 202 23.77 -6.91 5.93
C GLU A 202 22.92 -6.41 4.77
N ASP A 203 22.23 -7.29 4.07
CA ASP A 203 21.35 -6.93 2.97
C ASP A 203 20.13 -6.15 3.45
N ALA A 204 19.55 -6.54 4.59
CA ALA A 204 18.50 -5.77 5.24
C ALA A 204 18.97 -4.35 5.59
N ALA A 205 20.21 -4.19 6.07
CA ALA A 205 20.81 -2.90 6.41
C ALA A 205 21.09 -2.05 5.16
N ARG A 206 21.68 -2.62 4.11
CA ARG A 206 21.93 -1.94 2.81
C ARG A 206 20.62 -1.44 2.19
N SER A 207 19.61 -2.30 2.12
CA SER A 207 18.27 -1.94 1.63
C SER A 207 17.60 -0.87 2.48
N THR A 208 17.77 -0.92 3.81
CA THR A 208 17.26 0.12 4.72
C THR A 208 17.90 1.47 4.43
N TRP A 209 19.21 1.50 4.25
CA TRP A 209 19.96 2.71 3.96
C TRP A 209 19.57 3.34 2.62
N ASP A 210 19.39 2.52 1.58
CA ASP A 210 18.93 2.98 0.27
C ASP A 210 17.52 3.59 0.33
N LYS A 211 16.61 2.97 1.10
CA LYS A 211 15.27 3.52 1.34
C LYS A 211 15.33 4.84 2.10
N LEU A 212 16.15 4.95 3.14
CA LEU A 212 16.33 6.20 3.90
C LEU A 212 16.88 7.33 3.03
N ARG A 213 17.92 7.07 2.22
CA ARG A 213 18.51 8.06 1.30
C ARG A 213 17.51 8.60 0.28
N ARG A 214 16.50 7.81 -0.09
CA ARG A 214 15.43 8.23 -1.01
C ARG A 214 14.29 8.96 -0.29
N ILE A 215 13.90 8.51 0.91
CA ILE A 215 12.73 9.02 1.63
C ILE A 215 13.05 10.29 2.41
N VAL A 216 14.15 10.33 3.16
CA VAL A 216 14.46 11.40 4.13
C VAL A 216 14.64 12.77 3.45
N PRO A 217 15.37 12.92 2.32
CA PRO A 217 15.51 14.22 1.67
C PRO A 217 14.17 14.77 1.17
N ARG A 218 13.35 13.91 0.58
CA ARG A 218 12.01 14.28 0.10
C ARG A 218 11.13 14.69 1.27
N LEU A 219 11.12 13.91 2.36
CA LEU A 219 10.38 14.24 3.58
C LEU A 219 10.80 15.61 4.13
N ALA A 220 12.11 15.88 4.21
CA ALA A 220 12.62 17.16 4.71
C ALA A 220 12.15 18.34 3.86
N VAL A 221 12.30 18.25 2.53
CA VAL A 221 11.90 19.32 1.59
C VAL A 221 10.41 19.59 1.69
N VAL A 222 9.58 18.53 1.68
CA VAL A 222 8.12 18.69 1.73
C VAL A 222 7.67 19.17 3.10
N TYR A 223 8.25 18.69 4.20
CA TYR A 223 7.89 19.14 5.54
C TYR A 223 8.24 20.62 5.74
N VAL A 224 9.38 21.09 5.21
CA VAL A 224 9.70 22.53 5.16
C VAL A 224 8.68 23.28 4.30
N ALA A 225 8.34 22.77 3.12
CA ALA A 225 7.38 23.42 2.22
C ALA A 225 5.98 23.54 2.85
N VAL A 226 5.48 22.47 3.46
CA VAL A 226 4.19 22.48 4.18
C VAL A 226 4.27 23.39 5.40
N THR A 227 5.35 23.34 6.18
CA THR A 227 5.50 24.23 7.34
C THR A 227 5.51 25.70 6.93
N LEU A 228 6.18 26.04 5.82
CA LEU A 228 6.15 27.38 5.25
C LEU A 228 4.75 27.73 4.76
N LEU A 229 4.07 26.83 4.04
CA LEU A 229 2.70 27.02 3.56
C LEU A 229 1.73 27.30 4.71
N LEU A 230 1.82 26.54 5.80
CA LEU A 230 1.03 26.74 7.02
C LEU A 230 1.31 28.10 7.69
N ARG A 231 2.52 28.64 7.52
CA ARG A 231 2.96 29.90 8.14
C ARG A 231 2.65 31.14 7.29
N THR A 232 2.61 30.98 5.97
CA THR A 232 2.48 32.08 5.01
C THR A 232 1.09 32.18 4.40
N THR A 233 0.29 31.11 4.47
CA THR A 233 -1.06 31.06 3.91
C THR A 233 -2.06 31.28 5.03
N ASP A 234 -2.95 32.25 4.84
CA ASP A 234 -4.06 32.48 5.75
C ASP A 234 -5.13 31.40 5.54
N LEU A 235 -4.90 30.26 6.19
CA LEU A 235 -5.76 29.08 6.09
C LEU A 235 -7.13 29.32 6.70
N GLU A 236 -7.38 30.43 7.40
CA GLU A 236 -8.70 30.78 7.93
C GLU A 236 -9.75 30.89 6.81
N SER A 237 -9.36 31.40 5.64
CA SER A 237 -10.27 31.52 4.49
C SER A 237 -10.64 30.17 3.85
N PHE A 238 -9.70 29.22 3.80
CA PHE A 238 -9.95 27.85 3.33
C PHE A 238 -10.63 26.99 4.40
N ALA A 239 -10.25 27.19 5.66
CA ALA A 239 -10.88 26.56 6.82
C ALA A 239 -12.32 27.02 6.95
N ALA A 240 -12.66 28.30 6.75
CA ALA A 240 -14.03 28.81 6.80
C ALA A 240 -14.94 28.14 5.73
N LEU A 241 -14.39 27.83 4.55
CA LEU A 241 -15.11 27.11 3.50
C LEU A 241 -15.25 25.60 3.79
N ALA A 242 -14.25 25.00 4.44
CA ALA A 242 -14.27 23.60 4.82
C ALA A 242 -14.96 23.33 6.18
N SER A 243 -15.13 24.36 7.01
CA SER A 243 -15.72 24.30 8.37
C SER A 243 -17.10 23.65 8.39
N PRO A 244 -18.02 23.96 7.47
CA PRO A 244 -19.32 23.31 7.43
C PRO A 244 -19.19 21.80 7.20
N LEU A 245 -18.22 21.37 6.36
CA LEU A 245 -17.98 19.97 6.04
C LEU A 245 -17.26 19.24 7.19
N THR A 246 -16.29 19.87 7.85
CA THR A 246 -15.60 19.26 8.99
C THR A 246 -16.52 19.14 10.20
N ASN A 247 -17.36 20.16 10.46
CA ASN A 247 -18.35 20.13 11.53
C ASN A 247 -19.45 19.09 11.27
N LEU A 248 -19.89 18.94 10.01
CA LEU A 248 -20.85 17.91 9.61
C LEU A 248 -20.30 16.48 9.80
N VAL A 249 -18.98 16.31 9.74
CA VAL A 249 -18.28 15.03 9.98
C VAL A 249 -17.75 14.93 11.43
N GLY A 250 -17.97 15.92 12.29
CA GLY A 250 -17.52 15.91 13.69
C GLY A 250 -16.01 16.03 13.90
N LEU A 251 -15.26 16.56 12.91
CA LEU A 251 -13.81 16.73 12.98
C LEU A 251 -13.41 18.15 13.42
N PRO A 252 -12.32 18.30 14.22
CA PRO A 252 -11.79 19.61 14.58
C PRO A 252 -11.38 20.43 13.34
N GLY A 253 -11.48 21.76 13.40
CA GLY A 253 -11.02 22.64 12.31
C GLY A 253 -9.54 22.45 11.93
N ALA A 254 -8.72 21.97 12.87
CA ALA A 254 -7.33 21.58 12.64
C ALA A 254 -7.16 20.42 11.62
N ALA A 255 -8.24 19.72 11.25
CA ALA A 255 -8.20 18.66 10.24
C ALA A 255 -7.86 19.19 8.84
N VAL A 256 -8.29 20.41 8.51
CA VAL A 256 -8.12 21.01 7.17
C VAL A 256 -6.65 21.07 6.73
N PRO A 257 -5.69 21.65 7.49
CA PRO A 257 -4.29 21.67 7.10
C PRO A 257 -3.67 20.28 6.96
N VAL A 258 -4.10 19.31 7.78
CA VAL A 258 -3.68 17.92 7.66
C VAL A 258 -4.15 17.31 6.33
N VAL A 259 -5.43 17.48 6.00
CA VAL A 259 -6.01 16.99 4.74
C VAL A 259 -5.31 17.61 3.52
N VAL A 260 -4.96 18.90 3.59
CA VAL A 260 -4.14 19.57 2.56
C VAL A 260 -2.75 18.94 2.46
N ALA A 261 -2.10 18.65 3.58
CA ALA A 261 -0.79 17.99 3.59
C ALA A 261 -0.82 16.60 2.91
N PHE A 262 -1.90 15.83 3.10
CA PHE A 262 -2.12 14.55 2.41
C PHE A 262 -2.24 14.67 0.88
N ALA A 263 -2.67 15.83 0.36
CA ALA A 263 -2.72 16.07 -1.09
C ALA A 263 -1.33 16.05 -1.74
N PHE A 264 -0.28 16.40 -0.99
CA PHE A 264 1.11 16.34 -1.45
C PHE A 264 1.65 14.90 -1.38
N ASP A 265 1.56 14.27 -0.21
CA ASP A 265 1.81 12.85 -0.02
C ASP A 265 1.36 12.35 1.37
N THR A 266 1.15 11.02 1.45
CA THR A 266 0.67 10.34 2.66
C THR A 266 1.63 10.47 3.85
N THR A 267 2.95 10.49 3.63
CA THR A 267 3.94 10.56 4.70
C THR A 267 3.94 11.94 5.34
N THR A 268 3.87 12.99 4.53
CA THR A 268 3.75 14.38 4.98
C THR A 268 2.47 14.58 5.78
N GLY A 269 1.32 14.11 5.26
CA GLY A 269 0.06 14.16 6.02
C GLY A 269 0.14 13.47 7.39
N ALA A 270 0.76 12.30 7.45
CA ALA A 270 0.99 11.59 8.70
C ALA A 270 1.92 12.35 9.66
N ALA A 271 3.01 12.94 9.16
CA ALA A 271 3.94 13.73 9.94
C ALA A 271 3.34 15.06 10.43
N THR A 272 2.36 15.60 9.71
CA THR A 272 1.61 16.80 10.13
C THR A 272 0.63 16.50 11.27
N ILE A 273 -0.09 15.37 11.22
CA ILE A 273 -1.07 15.04 12.25
C ILE A 273 -0.47 14.46 13.52
N ALA A 274 0.64 13.71 13.42
CA ALA A 274 1.20 12.96 14.55
C ALA A 274 1.43 13.81 15.82
N PRO A 275 1.98 15.04 15.77
CA PRO A 275 2.17 15.85 16.98
C PRO A 275 0.87 16.34 17.63
N ALA A 276 -0.23 16.41 16.86
CA ALA A 276 -1.51 16.92 17.33
C ALA A 276 -2.41 15.83 17.93
N VAL A 277 -2.00 14.57 17.89
CA VAL A 277 -2.70 13.43 18.50
C VAL A 277 -2.55 13.50 20.02
N GLY A 278 -3.67 13.44 20.75
CA GLY A 278 -3.71 13.53 22.20
C GLY A 278 -3.84 14.96 22.74
N GLU A 279 -3.57 15.97 21.92
CA GLU A 279 -3.80 17.39 22.25
C GLU A 279 -5.07 17.91 21.55
N THR A 280 -5.09 17.86 20.22
CA THR A 280 -6.18 18.42 19.39
C THR A 280 -7.07 17.33 18.80
N PHE A 281 -6.50 16.16 18.50
CA PHE A 281 -7.22 15.02 17.92
C PHE A 281 -7.25 13.86 18.89
N THR A 282 -8.43 13.26 19.06
CA THR A 282 -8.51 11.88 19.55
C THR A 282 -7.90 10.92 18.52
N PRO A 283 -7.45 9.70 18.91
CA PRO A 283 -6.96 8.71 17.97
C PRO A 283 -7.93 8.42 16.82
N LYS A 284 -9.23 8.31 17.12
CA LYS A 284 -10.26 8.08 16.10
C LYS A 284 -10.39 9.25 15.12
N GLN A 285 -10.42 10.49 15.62
CA GLN A 285 -10.48 11.68 14.77
C GLN A 285 -9.22 11.84 13.92
N ALA A 286 -8.06 11.44 14.46
CA ALA A 286 -6.82 11.42 13.70
C ALA A 286 -6.90 10.45 12.52
N VAL A 287 -7.32 9.21 12.77
CA VAL A 287 -7.52 8.19 11.72
C VAL A 287 -8.56 8.64 10.70
N ALA A 288 -9.70 9.18 11.14
CA ALA A 288 -10.74 9.70 10.24
C ALA A 288 -10.20 10.84 9.35
N THR A 289 -9.47 11.80 9.92
CA THR A 289 -8.82 12.89 9.17
C THR A 289 -7.83 12.35 8.14
N MET A 290 -7.02 11.36 8.51
CA MET A 290 -6.08 10.72 7.60
C MET A 290 -6.76 9.94 6.47
N LEU A 291 -7.88 9.27 6.75
CA LEU A 291 -8.66 8.56 5.72
C LEU A 291 -9.25 9.54 4.70
N ILE A 292 -9.77 10.68 5.15
CA ILE A 292 -10.25 11.76 4.26
C ILE A 292 -9.09 12.33 3.44
N GLY A 293 -7.96 12.64 4.08
CA GLY A 293 -6.75 13.05 3.38
C GLY A 293 -6.28 12.01 2.34
N GLY A 294 -6.41 10.73 2.68
CA GLY A 294 -6.13 9.60 1.81
C GLY A 294 -6.99 9.59 0.53
N ILE A 295 -8.25 10.04 0.58
CA ILE A 295 -9.09 10.19 -0.63
C ILE A 295 -8.48 11.24 -1.57
N ILE A 296 -8.07 12.39 -1.04
CA ILE A 296 -7.48 13.47 -1.84
C ILE A 296 -6.14 13.01 -2.43
N SER A 297 -5.28 12.41 -1.60
CA SER A 297 -4.00 11.84 -2.03
C SER A 297 -4.20 10.79 -3.13
N PHE A 298 -5.21 9.92 -2.96
CA PHE A 298 -5.58 8.91 -3.94
C PHE A 298 -6.06 9.52 -5.25
N ALA A 299 -6.87 10.58 -5.22
CA ALA A 299 -7.33 11.26 -6.43
C ALA A 299 -6.15 11.81 -7.24
N VAL A 300 -5.21 12.51 -6.61
CA VAL A 300 -3.99 13.02 -7.26
C VAL A 300 -3.11 11.88 -7.79
N SER A 301 -2.94 10.81 -7.01
CA SER A 301 -2.18 9.63 -7.41
C SER A 301 -2.83 8.87 -8.57
N THR A 302 -4.16 8.88 -8.65
CA THR A 302 -4.93 8.21 -9.70
C THR A 302 -4.54 8.75 -11.07
N PHE A 303 -4.52 10.08 -11.24
CA PHE A 303 -4.10 10.69 -12.50
C PHE A 303 -2.65 10.40 -12.87
N LYS A 304 -1.73 10.46 -11.89
CA LYS A 304 -0.29 10.39 -12.15
C LYS A 304 0.25 8.96 -12.28
N ARG A 305 -0.46 7.96 -11.73
CA ARG A 305 0.03 6.58 -11.67
C ARG A 305 -1.02 5.56 -12.06
N SER A 306 -2.22 5.64 -11.50
CA SER A 306 -3.25 4.63 -11.74
C SER A 306 -3.75 4.65 -13.18
N ILE A 307 -4.06 5.82 -13.75
CA ILE A 307 -4.54 5.91 -15.15
C ILE A 307 -3.49 5.33 -16.12
N PRO A 308 -2.21 5.75 -16.10
CA PRO A 308 -1.19 5.15 -16.96
C PRO A 308 -1.06 3.63 -16.78
N PHE A 309 -1.02 3.14 -15.53
CA PHE A 309 -0.87 1.72 -15.25
C PHE A 309 -2.08 0.91 -15.75
N GLN A 310 -3.29 1.33 -15.40
CA GLN A 310 -4.51 0.63 -15.79
C GLN A 310 -4.72 0.67 -17.31
N TYR A 311 -4.40 1.78 -17.98
CA TYR A 311 -4.50 1.86 -19.44
C TYR A 311 -3.42 1.01 -20.12
N GLY A 312 -2.23 0.92 -19.54
CA GLY A 312 -1.15 0.09 -20.08
C GLY A 312 -1.47 -1.41 -20.03
N ILE A 313 -2.16 -1.88 -18.98
CA ILE A 313 -2.51 -3.30 -18.83
C ILE A 313 -3.82 -3.65 -19.55
N TRP A 314 -4.83 -2.79 -19.48
CA TRP A 314 -6.20 -3.12 -19.86
C TRP A 314 -6.67 -2.50 -21.18
N GLY A 315 -5.94 -1.51 -21.69
CA GLY A 315 -6.42 -0.57 -22.68
C GLY A 315 -7.35 0.51 -22.08
N PRO A 316 -7.63 1.60 -22.81
CA PRO A 316 -8.34 2.76 -22.28
C PRO A 316 -9.82 2.48 -21.95
N GLU A 317 -10.50 1.67 -22.75
CA GLU A 317 -11.94 1.40 -22.56
C GLU A 317 -12.20 0.55 -21.31
N PHE A 318 -11.51 -0.59 -21.20
CA PHE A 318 -11.65 -1.46 -20.03
C PHE A 318 -10.96 -0.87 -18.79
N GLY A 319 -9.79 -0.27 -18.95
CA GLY A 319 -9.07 0.40 -17.87
C GLY A 319 -9.88 1.50 -17.20
N SER A 320 -10.67 2.27 -17.95
CA SER A 320 -11.59 3.27 -17.40
C SER A 320 -12.65 2.66 -16.48
N LYS A 321 -13.22 1.51 -16.85
CA LYS A 321 -14.20 0.77 -16.03
C LYS A 321 -13.56 0.31 -14.72
N VAL A 322 -12.34 -0.25 -14.79
CA VAL A 322 -11.57 -0.67 -13.61
C VAL A 322 -11.31 0.50 -12.67
N ILE A 323 -10.87 1.65 -13.19
CA ILE A 323 -10.61 2.84 -12.38
C ILE A 323 -11.88 3.34 -11.69
N ALA A 324 -13.00 3.42 -12.43
CA ALA A 324 -14.26 3.90 -11.91
C ALA A 324 -14.77 3.03 -10.76
N VAL A 325 -14.78 1.70 -10.94
CA VAL A 325 -15.24 0.77 -9.90
C VAL A 325 -14.33 0.81 -8.68
N ASN A 326 -13.01 0.73 -8.87
CA ASN A 326 -12.06 0.73 -7.76
C ASN A 326 -12.12 2.05 -6.96
N THR A 327 -12.21 3.18 -7.66
CA THR A 327 -12.34 4.50 -7.03
C THR A 327 -13.66 4.65 -6.29
N GLY A 328 -14.77 4.24 -6.91
CA GLY A 328 -16.10 4.29 -6.30
C GLY A 328 -16.17 3.46 -5.02
N LEU A 329 -15.74 2.20 -5.07
CA LEU A 329 -15.71 1.32 -3.91
C LEU A 329 -14.83 1.89 -2.78
N LYS A 330 -13.64 2.43 -3.11
CA LYS A 330 -12.79 3.09 -2.12
C LYS A 330 -13.47 4.27 -1.45
N ILE A 331 -14.10 5.17 -2.22
CA ILE A 331 -14.79 6.34 -1.67
C ILE A 331 -15.93 5.90 -0.73
N VAL A 332 -16.73 4.91 -1.14
CA VAL A 332 -17.84 4.39 -0.35
C VAL A 332 -17.35 3.81 0.97
N PHE A 333 -16.40 2.85 0.93
CA PHE A 333 -15.93 2.19 2.15
C PHE A 333 -15.09 3.11 3.05
N ILE A 334 -14.35 4.06 2.49
CA ILE A 334 -13.71 5.10 3.30
C ILE A 334 -14.77 5.97 3.97
N GLY A 335 -15.82 6.38 3.26
CA GLY A 335 -16.92 7.17 3.83
C GLY A 335 -17.61 6.44 4.99
N VAL A 336 -17.90 5.16 4.82
CA VAL A 336 -18.45 4.31 5.89
C VAL A 336 -17.48 4.22 7.08
N ALA A 337 -16.20 3.98 6.84
CA ALA A 337 -15.20 3.89 7.91
C ALA A 337 -15.06 5.22 8.67
N VAL A 338 -15.06 6.35 7.96
CA VAL A 338 -15.02 7.69 8.57
C VAL A 338 -16.27 7.90 9.43
N ALA A 339 -17.46 7.60 8.92
CA ALA A 339 -18.71 7.72 9.68
C ALA A 339 -18.68 6.87 10.97
N LEU A 340 -18.17 5.64 10.91
CA LEU A 340 -18.03 4.76 12.07
C LEU A 340 -16.99 5.25 13.10
N LEU A 341 -15.96 5.97 12.66
CA LEU A 341 -14.90 6.49 13.54
C LEU A 341 -15.32 7.78 14.27
N VAL A 342 -16.20 8.57 13.65
CA VAL A 342 -16.66 9.86 14.18
C VAL A 342 -18.01 9.79 14.90
N ALA A 343 -18.73 8.67 14.76
CA ALA A 343 -19.92 8.34 15.56
C ALA A 343 -19.55 8.01 17.02
#